data_AF-A0A4V2G301-F1
#
_entry.id   AF-A0A4V2G301-F1
#
_cell.length_a   1.000
_cell.length_b   1.000
_cell.length_c   1.000
_cell.angle_alpha   90.00
_cell.angle_beta   90.00
_cell.angle_gamma   90.00
#
_symmetry.space_group_name_H-M   'P 1'
#
loop_
_entity.id
_entity.type
_entity.pdbx_description
1 polymer ?
#
loop_
_entity_poly.entity_id
_entity_poly.type
_entity_poly.pdbx_seq_one_letter_code
_entity_poly.pdbx_strand_id
1 'polypeptide(L)'
;MKMKLDPDLAMEAKALVALAFRNGPIEDLHAGKPCAVCRGKPEVSHLSDDEMKVVMKSAVDALYRLLWQRDYDPVAYNEALAFGRRNTIHWDDPELKKPRRGSRPK
;
A
#
# COMPACT_ATOMS: atom_id res chain seq x y z
N MET A 1 -3.07 -3.56 -27.41
CA MET A 1 -2.66 -2.18 -27.09
C MET A 1 -1.53 -2.22 -26.07
N LYS A 2 -0.43 -1.50 -26.25
CA LYS A 2 0.54 -1.29 -25.16
C LYS A 2 -0.04 -0.20 -24.25
N MET A 3 -0.40 -0.56 -23.03
CA MET A 3 -0.76 0.44 -22.00
C MET A 3 0.45 1.35 -21.81
N LYS A 4 0.29 2.65 -22.05
CA LYS A 4 1.29 3.64 -21.66
C LYS A 4 1.13 3.90 -20.17
N LEU A 5 2.25 4.10 -19.48
CA LEU A 5 2.24 4.49 -18.08
C LEU A 5 1.63 5.89 -17.97
N ASP A 6 0.61 6.02 -17.14
CA ASP A 6 0.06 7.30 -16.71
C ASP A 6 0.92 7.80 -15.53
N PRO A 7 1.67 8.91 -15.69
CA PRO A 7 2.58 9.38 -14.66
C PRO A 7 1.84 9.88 -13.40
N ASP A 8 0.64 10.40 -13.55
CA ASP A 8 -0.13 10.96 -12.43
C ASP A 8 -0.71 9.82 -11.59
N LEU A 9 -1.28 8.80 -12.22
CA LEU A 9 -1.72 7.59 -11.50
C LEU A 9 -0.55 6.83 -10.87
N ALA A 10 0.63 6.82 -11.50
CA ALA A 10 1.82 6.21 -10.92
C ALA A 10 2.32 6.96 -9.69
N MET A 11 2.20 8.29 -9.68
CA MET A 11 2.53 9.13 -8.52
C MET A 11 1.52 8.92 -7.40
N GLU A 12 0.22 8.94 -7.72
CA GLU A 12 -0.87 8.70 -6.77
C GLU A 12 -0.73 7.32 -6.10
N ALA A 13 -0.49 6.26 -6.88
CA ALA A 13 -0.30 4.91 -6.34
C ALA A 13 0.89 4.83 -5.36
N LYS A 14 2.02 5.45 -5.69
CA LYS A 14 3.18 5.52 -4.78
C LYS A 14 2.85 6.27 -3.50
N ALA A 15 2.19 7.41 -3.61
CA ALA A 15 1.83 8.23 -2.46
C ALA A 15 0.85 7.50 -1.54
N LEU A 16 -0.19 6.87 -2.09
CA LEU A 16 -1.17 6.10 -1.32
C LEU A 16 -0.52 4.89 -0.62
N VAL A 17 0.33 4.12 -1.31
CA VAL A 17 1.06 3.00 -0.68
C VAL A 17 1.98 3.51 0.42
N ALA A 18 2.68 4.63 0.20
CA ALA A 18 3.54 5.22 1.23
C ALA A 18 2.74 5.63 2.46
N LEU A 19 1.59 6.30 2.28
CA LEU A 19 0.76 6.81 3.37
C LEU A 19 -0.01 5.71 4.11
N ALA A 20 -0.56 4.73 3.40
CA ALA A 20 -1.43 3.72 3.98
C ALA A 20 -0.69 2.48 4.48
N PHE A 21 0.47 2.17 3.92
CA PHE A 21 1.17 0.93 4.19
C PHE A 21 2.61 1.14 4.64
N ARG A 22 3.44 1.85 3.86
CA ARG A 22 4.85 2.06 4.23
C ARG A 22 4.98 2.78 5.56
N ASN A 23 4.30 3.91 5.76
CA ASN A 23 4.35 4.69 7.00
C ASN A 23 3.51 4.07 8.15
N GLY A 24 3.54 2.75 8.27
CA GLY A 24 2.78 1.98 9.24
C GLY A 24 3.64 0.87 9.86
N PRO A 25 3.02 -0.16 10.47
CA PRO A 25 3.72 -1.19 11.24
C PRO A 25 4.80 -1.98 10.47
N ILE A 26 4.77 -1.96 9.14
CA ILE A 26 5.80 -2.63 8.33
C ILE A 26 7.19 -1.97 8.49
N GLU A 27 7.27 -0.70 8.86
CA GLU A 27 8.55 -0.05 9.15
C GLU A 27 9.16 -0.58 10.43
N ASP A 28 8.34 -0.90 11.43
CA ASP A 28 8.84 -1.50 12.66
C ASP A 28 9.45 -2.89 12.40
N LEU A 29 8.92 -3.62 11.40
CA LEU A 29 9.49 -4.89 10.94
C LEU A 29 10.78 -4.72 10.13
N HIS A 30 10.92 -3.58 9.44
CA HIS A 30 12.09 -3.25 8.62
C HIS A 30 13.21 -2.63 9.45
N ALA A 31 12.87 -1.89 10.49
CA ALA A 31 13.78 -1.23 11.42
C ALA A 31 14.65 -2.23 12.19
N GLY A 32 15.80 -1.77 12.67
CA GLY A 32 16.74 -2.59 13.44
C GLY A 32 17.92 -3.11 12.61
N LYS A 33 18.74 -3.97 13.21
CA LYS A 33 19.92 -4.54 12.55
C LYS A 33 19.61 -5.95 12.03
N PRO A 34 20.11 -6.34 10.84
CA PRO A 34 19.99 -7.72 10.38
C PRO A 34 20.71 -8.68 11.34
N CYS A 35 20.03 -9.75 11.75
CA CYS A 35 20.65 -10.83 12.50
C CYS A 35 20.04 -12.19 12.11
N ALA A 36 20.84 -13.04 11.46
CA ALA A 36 20.39 -14.34 10.97
C ALA A 36 19.96 -15.33 12.08
N VAL A 37 20.48 -15.16 13.30
CA VAL A 37 20.22 -16.06 14.44
C VAL A 37 19.23 -15.50 15.46
N CYS A 38 18.84 -14.23 15.33
CA CYS A 38 18.04 -13.51 16.33
C CYS A 38 16.55 -13.40 15.94
N ARG A 39 16.05 -14.34 15.13
CA ARG A 39 14.67 -14.29 14.58
C ARG A 39 13.63 -14.11 15.69
N GLY A 40 12.68 -13.21 15.49
CA GLY A 40 11.56 -12.97 16.42
C GLY A 40 11.82 -11.93 17.50
N LYS A 41 13.03 -11.35 17.60
CA LYS A 41 13.31 -10.25 18.54
C LYS A 41 12.89 -8.89 17.95
N PRO A 42 12.15 -8.04 18.67
CA PRO A 42 11.70 -6.74 18.17
C PRO A 42 12.83 -5.79 17.73
N GLU A 43 13.99 -5.87 18.36
CA GLU A 43 15.17 -5.02 18.08
C GLU A 43 15.97 -5.42 16.82
N VAL A 44 15.56 -6.49 16.14
CA VAL A 44 16.21 -7.04 14.95
C VAL A 44 15.33 -6.72 13.74
N SER A 45 15.96 -6.38 12.62
CA SER A 45 15.24 -6.20 11.35
C SER A 45 14.80 -7.57 10.81
N HIS A 46 13.51 -7.71 10.49
CA HIS A 46 12.90 -8.93 9.98
C HIS A 46 12.55 -8.83 8.49
N LEU A 47 12.73 -7.65 7.91
CA LEU A 47 12.54 -7.38 6.49
C LEU A 47 13.78 -6.63 6.00
N SER A 48 14.49 -7.19 5.03
CA SER A 48 15.61 -6.50 4.39
C SER A 48 15.15 -5.37 3.47
N ASP A 49 16.07 -4.49 3.06
CA ASP A 49 15.81 -3.44 2.07
C ASP A 49 15.29 -4.00 0.74
N ASP A 50 15.84 -5.11 0.28
CA ASP A 50 15.43 -5.74 -0.98
C ASP A 50 14.03 -6.35 -0.87
N GLU A 51 13.73 -7.03 0.24
CA GLU A 51 12.38 -7.56 0.49
C GLU A 51 11.36 -6.41 0.61
N MET A 52 11.70 -5.37 1.36
CA MET A 52 10.88 -4.18 1.49
C MET A 52 10.62 -3.53 0.13
N LYS A 53 11.65 -3.39 -0.72
CA LYS A 53 11.50 -2.85 -2.08
C LYS A 53 10.56 -3.71 -2.94
N VAL A 54 10.67 -5.03 -2.86
CA VAL A 54 9.78 -5.95 -3.60
C VAL A 54 8.34 -5.81 -3.13
N VAL A 55 8.11 -5.79 -1.81
CA VAL A 55 6.76 -5.63 -1.23
C VAL A 55 6.16 -4.29 -1.65
N MET A 56 6.90 -3.19 -1.51
CA MET A 56 6.42 -1.85 -1.91
C MET A 56 6.13 -1.78 -3.41
N LYS A 57 7.02 -2.31 -4.26
CA LYS A 57 6.81 -2.29 -5.72
C LYS A 57 5.57 -3.06 -6.13
N SER A 58 5.35 -4.23 -5.53
CA SER A 58 4.17 -5.06 -5.79
C SER A 58 2.87 -4.33 -5.40
N ALA A 59 2.86 -3.67 -4.24
CA ALA A 59 1.73 -2.87 -3.79
C ALA A 59 1.45 -1.66 -4.72
N VAL A 60 2.49 -0.95 -5.14
CA VAL A 60 2.39 0.17 -6.09
C VAL A 60 1.82 -0.28 -7.44
N ASP A 61 2.30 -1.39 -7.99
CA ASP A 61 1.83 -1.89 -9.27
C ASP A 61 0.36 -2.33 -9.21
N ALA A 62 -0.02 -3.00 -8.14
CA ALA A 62 -1.40 -3.40 -7.91
C ALA A 62 -2.32 -2.18 -7.77
N LEU A 63 -1.93 -1.18 -6.97
CA LEU A 63 -2.74 0.01 -6.76
C LEU A 63 -2.83 0.87 -8.02
N TYR A 64 -1.74 1.02 -8.76
CA TYR A 64 -1.74 1.68 -10.07
C TYR A 64 -2.77 1.03 -11.01
N ARG A 65 -2.76 -0.30 -11.10
CA ARG A 65 -3.73 -1.04 -11.94
C ARG A 65 -5.16 -0.79 -11.49
N LEU A 66 -5.44 -0.80 -10.19
CA LEU A 66 -6.77 -0.55 -9.65
C LEU A 66 -7.25 0.88 -9.92
N LEU A 67 -6.38 1.88 -9.76
CA LEU A 67 -6.70 3.27 -10.09
C LEU A 67 -6.95 3.44 -11.60
N TRP A 68 -6.12 2.83 -12.43
CA TRP A 68 -6.33 2.84 -13.88
C TRP A 68 -7.68 2.18 -14.25
N GLN A 69 -8.00 1.03 -13.67
CA GLN A 69 -9.29 0.37 -13.89
C GLN A 69 -10.46 1.24 -13.41
N ARG A 70 -10.34 1.91 -12.25
CA ARG A 70 -11.37 2.85 -11.76
C ARG A 70 -11.74 3.89 -12.82
N ASP A 71 -10.75 4.42 -13.52
CA ASP A 71 -10.94 5.55 -14.44
C ASP A 71 -11.28 5.11 -15.88
N TYR A 72 -10.79 3.94 -16.32
CA TYR A 72 -10.86 3.51 -17.72
C TYR A 72 -11.55 2.16 -17.95
N ASP A 73 -11.77 1.34 -16.92
CA ASP A 73 -12.45 0.04 -16.99
C ASP A 73 -13.23 -0.26 -15.69
N PRO A 74 -14.38 0.42 -15.47
CA PRO A 74 -15.13 0.32 -14.23
C PRO A 74 -15.71 -1.08 -13.99
N VAL A 75 -15.89 -1.89 -15.05
CA VAL A 75 -16.34 -3.29 -14.89
C VAL A 75 -15.23 -4.10 -14.21
N ALA A 76 -14.02 -4.08 -14.75
CA ALA A 76 -12.89 -4.79 -14.16
C ALA A 76 -12.55 -4.27 -12.75
N TYR A 77 -12.70 -2.96 -12.51
CA TYR A 77 -12.53 -2.38 -11.17
C TYR A 77 -13.52 -2.96 -10.16
N ASN A 78 -14.81 -3.03 -10.52
CA ASN A 78 -15.86 -3.56 -9.65
C ASN A 78 -15.67 -5.06 -9.38
N GLU A 79 -15.24 -5.83 -10.39
CA GLU A 79 -14.89 -7.25 -10.21
C GLU A 79 -13.71 -7.42 -9.25
N ALA A 80 -12.67 -6.59 -9.39
CA ALA A 80 -11.53 -6.60 -8.48
C ALA A 80 -11.94 -6.25 -7.04
N LEU A 81 -12.82 -5.26 -6.85
CA LEU A 81 -13.38 -4.94 -5.53
C LEU A 81 -14.24 -6.07 -4.97
N ALA A 82 -15.07 -6.72 -5.79
CA ALA A 82 -15.87 -7.86 -5.37
C ALA A 82 -14.98 -9.02 -4.90
N PHE A 83 -13.88 -9.29 -5.61
CA PHE A 83 -12.86 -10.24 -5.15
C PHE A 83 -12.23 -9.80 -3.83
N GLY A 84 -11.84 -8.52 -3.70
CA GLY A 84 -11.26 -7.96 -2.48
C GLY A 84 -12.17 -8.15 -1.26
N ARG A 85 -13.46 -7.78 -1.38
CA ARG A 85 -14.46 -7.91 -0.30
C ARG A 85 -14.58 -9.32 0.26
N ARG A 86 -14.42 -10.36 -0.57
CA ARG A 86 -14.45 -11.76 -0.12
C ARG A 86 -13.27 -12.10 0.80
N ASN A 87 -12.12 -11.47 0.60
CA ASN A 87 -10.91 -11.70 1.41
C ASN A 87 -10.85 -10.84 2.67
N THR A 88 -11.66 -9.77 2.74
CA THR A 88 -11.64 -8.80 3.85
C THR A 88 -12.88 -8.87 4.73
N ILE A 89 -13.71 -9.91 4.59
CA ILE A 89 -14.99 -10.03 5.32
C ILE A 89 -14.83 -10.09 6.86
N HIS A 90 -13.65 -10.48 7.34
CA HIS A 90 -13.33 -10.58 8.77
C HIS A 90 -12.31 -9.54 9.22
N TRP A 91 -12.03 -8.53 8.40
CA TRP A 91 -11.12 -7.45 8.78
C TRP A 91 -11.89 -6.40 9.56
N ASP A 92 -11.20 -5.74 10.49
CA ASP A 92 -11.78 -4.63 11.25
C ASP A 92 -12.07 -3.43 10.34
N ASP A 93 -13.17 -2.73 10.61
CA ASP A 93 -13.49 -1.46 9.96
C ASP A 93 -12.50 -0.36 10.37
N PRO A 94 -12.31 0.70 9.56
CA PRO A 94 -11.44 1.81 9.92
C PRO A 94 -11.90 2.57 11.17
N GLU A 95 -10.96 2.90 12.05
CA GLU A 95 -11.22 3.84 13.14
C GLU A 95 -11.52 5.25 12.62
N LEU A 96 -12.67 5.80 12.98
CA LEU A 96 -13.06 7.16 12.59
C LEU A 96 -12.30 8.20 13.42
N LYS A 97 -11.23 8.76 12.84
CA LYS A 97 -10.49 9.89 13.44
C LYS A 97 -11.08 11.22 12.98
N LYS A 98 -11.21 12.19 13.91
CA LYS A 98 -11.61 13.56 13.54
C LYS A 98 -10.62 14.10 12.48
N PRO A 99 -11.09 14.74 11.40
CA PRO A 99 -10.20 15.35 10.42
C PRO A 99 -9.21 16.27 11.14
N ARG A 100 -7.91 16.14 10.85
CA ARG A 100 -6.93 17.14 11.28
C ARG A 100 -7.38 18.46 10.68
N ARG A 101 -7.67 19.47 11.52
CA ARG A 101 -8.00 20.83 11.05
C ARG A 101 -6.75 21.40 10.38
N GLY A 102 -6.58 21.14 9.08
CA GLY A 102 -5.68 21.88 8.23
C GLY A 102 -6.42 23.10 7.70
N SER A 103 -5.83 24.29 7.83
CA SER A 103 -6.31 25.51 7.18
C SER A 103 -6.58 25.22 5.71
N ARG A 104 -7.82 25.48 5.27
CA ARG A 104 -8.20 25.46 3.85
C ARG A 104 -7.15 26.27 3.07
N PRO A 105 -6.51 25.72 2.03
CA PRO A 105 -5.69 26.54 1.13
C PRO A 105 -6.57 27.67 0.62
N LYS A 106 -6.07 28.91 0.71
CA LYS A 106 -6.72 30.08 0.11
C LYS A 106 -6.69 29.96 -1.40
#